data_AF-A0A1F6FV76-F1
#
_entry.id   AF-A0A1F6FV76-F1
#
_cell.length_a   1.000
_cell.length_b   1.000
_cell.length_c   1.000
_cell.angle_alpha   90.00
_cell.angle_beta   90.00
_cell.angle_gamma   90.00
#
_symmetry.space_group_name_H-M   'P 1'
#
loop_
_entity.id
_entity.type
_entity.pdbx_description
1 polymer ?
#
loop_
_entity_poly.entity_id
_entity_poly.type
_entity_poly.pdbx_seq_one_letter_code
_entity_poly.pdbx_strand_id
1 'polypeptide(L)'
;MKNPIIRTIYLYLFALVGLGMLVVGASMIINLGLKTWIFTKADRADSYAARPTPLYLTSETKGVEDLKACGEKCNLTVAQREQLAQWLTDYKNWQETDAARDPNFYLVQNRQRQASTALSLILVGLPLWLFHWSVIKKDNRKEKAEV
;
A
#
# COMPACT_ATOMS: atom_id res chain seq x y z
N MET A 1 -27.17 -23.04 18.04
CA MET A 1 -27.69 -21.72 18.46
C MET A 1 -29.18 -21.84 18.64
N LYS A 2 -29.74 -21.39 19.78
CA LYS A 2 -31.14 -21.63 20.18
C LYS A 2 -32.21 -20.94 19.31
N ASN A 3 -31.83 -20.17 18.28
CA ASN A 3 -32.75 -19.50 17.36
C ASN A 3 -32.33 -19.75 15.88
N PRO A 4 -33.14 -20.48 15.08
CA PRO A 4 -32.79 -20.85 13.70
C PRO A 4 -32.71 -19.63 12.78
N ILE A 5 -33.57 -18.63 12.96
CA ILE A 5 -33.59 -17.39 12.15
C ILE A 5 -32.28 -16.61 12.30
N ILE A 6 -31.77 -16.47 13.53
CA ILE A 6 -30.52 -15.76 13.81
C ILE A 6 -29.35 -16.43 13.09
N ARG A 7 -29.31 -17.77 13.09
CA ARG A 7 -28.29 -18.54 12.36
C ARG A 7 -28.35 -18.26 10.86
N THR A 8 -29.55 -18.27 10.27
CA THR A 8 -29.74 -18.02 8.84
C THR A 8 -29.26 -16.63 8.47
N ILE A 9 -29.70 -15.59 9.20
CA ILE A 9 -29.26 -14.21 8.96
C ILE A 9 -27.74 -14.09 9.04
N TYR A 10 -27.11 -14.68 10.07
CA TYR A 10 -25.66 -14.71 10.22
C TYR A 10 -24.98 -15.34 8.99
N LEU A 11 -25.43 -16.52 8.56
CA LEU A 11 -24.79 -17.24 7.46
C LEU A 11 -24.87 -16.44 6.15
N TYR A 12 -26.02 -15.86 5.82
CA TYR A 12 -26.18 -15.06 4.61
C TYR A 12 -25.39 -13.75 4.67
N LEU A 13 -25.34 -13.09 5.83
CA LEU A 13 -24.56 -11.86 6.00
C LEU A 13 -23.07 -12.11 5.79
N PHE A 14 -22.50 -13.14 6.41
CA PHE A 14 -21.08 -13.45 6.25
C PHE A 14 -20.74 -13.99 4.86
N ALA A 15 -21.66 -14.74 4.23
CA ALA A 15 -21.51 -15.11 2.82
C ALA A 15 -21.49 -13.87 1.92
N LEU A 16 -22.39 -12.90 2.16
CA LEU A 16 -22.43 -11.66 1.39
C LEU A 16 -21.15 -10.83 1.56
N VAL A 17 -20.65 -10.70 2.79
CA VAL A 17 -19.37 -10.00 3.06
C VAL A 17 -18.21 -10.67 2.33
N GLY A 18 -18.10 -12.00 2.42
CA GLY A 18 -17.05 -12.75 1.72
C GLY A 18 -17.13 -12.59 0.20
N LEU A 19 -18.34 -12.65 -0.36
CA LEU A 19 -18.57 -12.41 -1.79
C LEU A 19 -18.20 -10.98 -2.19
N GLY A 20 -18.55 -9.99 -1.37
CA GLY A 20 -18.19 -8.59 -1.59
C GLY A 20 -16.67 -8.41 -1.66
N MET A 21 -15.93 -9.02 -0.73
CA MET A 21 -14.46 -8.99 -0.75
C MET A 21 -13.89 -9.63 -2.02
N LEU A 22 -14.46 -10.75 -2.48
CA LEU A 22 -14.06 -11.39 -3.74
C LEU A 22 -14.28 -10.49 -4.95
N VAL A 23 -15.46 -9.86 -5.06
CA VAL A 23 -15.80 -8.98 -6.17
C VAL A 23 -14.88 -7.76 -6.20
N VAL A 24 -14.66 -7.13 -5.04
CA VAL A 24 -13.75 -5.97 -4.94
C VAL A 24 -12.32 -6.38 -5.30
N GLY A 25 -11.78 -7.46 -4.72
CA GLY A 25 -10.44 -7.95 -5.04
C GLY A 25 -10.27 -8.31 -6.52
N ALA A 26 -11.24 -9.01 -7.12
CA ALA A 26 -11.22 -9.34 -8.53
C ALA A 26 -11.23 -8.08 -9.42
N SER A 27 -12.09 -7.11 -9.12
CA SER A 27 -12.13 -5.84 -9.87
C SER A 27 -10.82 -5.08 -9.81
N MET A 28 -10.10 -5.12 -8.67
CA MET A 28 -8.79 -4.50 -8.52
C MET A 28 -7.73 -5.16 -9.40
N ILE A 29 -7.72 -6.50 -9.50
CA ILE A 29 -6.80 -7.24 -10.39
C ILE A 29 -7.13 -6.96 -11.85
N ILE A 30 -8.41 -6.99 -12.22
CA ILE A 30 -8.85 -6.65 -13.59
C ILE A 30 -8.39 -5.25 -13.95
N ASN A 31 -8.64 -4.26 -13.09
CA ASN A 31 -8.20 -2.88 -13.31
C ASN A 31 -6.68 -2.76 -13.47
N LEU A 32 -5.90 -3.45 -12.63
CA LEU A 32 -4.44 -3.49 -12.76
C LEU A 32 -4.01 -4.09 -14.10
N GLY A 33 -4.67 -5.17 -14.54
CA GLY A 33 -4.41 -5.79 -15.82
C GLY A 33 -4.75 -4.89 -17.01
N LEU A 34 -5.92 -4.26 -16.98
CA LEU A 34 -6.33 -3.28 -17.98
C LEU A 34 -5.30 -2.16 -18.09
N LYS A 35 -4.83 -1.59 -16.97
CA LYS A 35 -3.81 -0.54 -16.93
C LYS A 35 -2.42 -1.00 -17.38
N THR A 36 -2.12 -2.29 -17.25
CA THR A 36 -0.82 -2.85 -17.61
C THR A 36 -0.74 -3.22 -19.09
N TRP A 37 -1.84 -3.71 -19.68
CA TRP A 37 -1.83 -4.28 -21.04
C TRP A 37 -2.65 -3.50 -22.07
N ILE A 38 -3.73 -2.81 -21.67
CA ILE A 38 -4.66 -2.14 -22.59
C ILE A 38 -4.53 -0.61 -22.49
N PHE A 39 -4.64 -0.08 -21.27
CA PHE A 39 -4.55 1.35 -20.97
C PHE A 39 -3.20 1.70 -20.34
N THR A 40 -2.11 1.39 -21.02
CA THR A 40 -0.72 1.58 -20.54
C THR A 40 -0.39 3.00 -20.10
N LYS A 41 -1.18 4.00 -20.53
CA LYS A 41 -1.04 5.40 -20.14
C LYS A 41 -1.95 5.84 -18.98
N ALA A 42 -2.98 5.08 -18.61
CA ALA A 42 -3.95 5.46 -17.57
C ALA A 42 -3.36 5.41 -16.14
N ASP A 43 -2.21 4.77 -16.00
CA ASP A 43 -1.46 4.64 -14.76
C ASP A 43 -0.24 5.58 -14.70
N ARG A 44 0.01 6.34 -15.78
CA ARG A 44 0.93 7.47 -15.67
C ARG A 44 0.28 8.41 -14.68
N ALA A 45 0.80 8.44 -13.46
CA ALA A 45 0.46 9.48 -12.52
C ALA A 45 0.60 10.79 -13.30
N ASP A 46 -0.51 11.53 -13.47
CA ASP A 46 -0.46 12.89 -13.96
C ASP A 46 0.66 13.55 -13.19
N SER A 47 1.78 13.75 -13.88
CA SER A 47 3.03 14.05 -13.22
C SER A 47 2.92 15.48 -12.77
N TYR A 48 2.36 15.68 -11.57
CA TYR A 48 2.70 16.83 -10.74
C TYR A 48 4.23 16.93 -10.56
N ALA A 49 4.95 15.83 -10.83
CA ALA A 49 6.41 15.76 -10.98
C ALA A 49 6.99 16.43 -12.25
N ALA A 50 6.18 16.90 -13.18
CA ALA A 50 6.64 17.77 -14.27
C ALA A 50 6.43 19.26 -13.95
N ARG A 51 6.11 19.60 -12.69
CA ARG A 51 6.34 20.97 -12.22
C ARG A 51 7.84 21.07 -11.98
N PRO A 52 8.53 22.09 -12.53
CA PRO A 52 9.91 22.32 -12.15
C PRO A 52 9.96 22.37 -10.62
N THR A 53 10.89 21.61 -10.03
CA THR A 53 11.16 21.73 -8.61
C THR A 53 11.35 23.20 -8.29
N PRO A 54 10.72 23.72 -7.21
CA PRO A 54 10.91 25.12 -6.85
C PRO A 54 12.42 25.35 -6.68
N LEU A 55 12.88 26.50 -7.17
CA LEU A 55 14.28 26.86 -7.16
C LEU A 55 14.74 27.09 -5.72
N TYR A 56 15.24 26.04 -5.06
CA TYR A 56 15.87 26.14 -3.76
C TYR A 56 17.26 26.78 -3.94
N LEU A 57 17.29 28.12 -3.96
CA LEU A 57 18.50 28.94 -4.11
C LEU A 57 19.51 28.81 -2.94
N THR A 58 19.22 27.97 -1.96
CA THR A 58 20.07 27.70 -0.80
C THR A 58 20.53 26.24 -0.83
N SER A 59 21.83 25.99 -0.73
CA SER A 59 22.33 24.62 -0.52
C SER A 59 21.71 24.04 0.74
N GLU A 60 21.03 22.89 0.62
CA GLU A 60 20.33 22.20 1.71
C GLU A 60 21.28 21.78 2.83
N THR A 61 22.57 21.60 2.54
CA THR A 61 23.60 21.21 3.51
C THR A 61 24.30 22.39 4.17
N LYS A 62 24.19 23.60 3.61
CA LYS A 62 25.01 24.76 4.00
C LYS A 62 24.95 25.08 5.49
N GLY A 63 23.75 25.07 6.09
CA GLY A 63 23.62 25.32 7.52
C GLY A 63 24.32 24.26 8.39
N VAL A 64 24.35 23.00 7.95
CA VAL A 64 25.03 21.91 8.65
C VAL A 64 26.55 21.98 8.42
N GLU A 65 26.98 22.34 7.21
CA GLU A 65 28.38 22.60 6.87
C GLU A 65 28.96 23.77 7.68
N ASP A 66 28.19 24.86 7.82
CA ASP A 66 28.56 26.04 8.61
C ASP A 66 28.68 25.68 10.11
N LEU A 67 27.76 24.88 10.66
CA LEU A 67 27.85 24.38 12.04
C LEU A 67 29.04 23.44 12.26
N LYS A 68 29.34 22.59 11.28
CA LYS A 68 30.52 21.71 11.31
C LYS A 68 31.82 22.53 11.24
N ALA A 69 31.87 23.56 10.41
CA ALA A 69 33.01 24.48 10.27
C ALA A 69 33.20 25.37 11.51
N CYS A 70 32.12 25.69 12.23
CA CYS A 70 32.18 26.44 13.47
C CYS A 70 32.97 25.71 14.58
N GLY A 71 32.91 24.36 14.61
CA GLY A 71 33.69 23.53 15.52
C GLY A 71 33.49 23.91 16.99
N GLU A 72 34.59 24.10 17.72
CA GLU A 72 34.56 24.47 19.14
C GLU A 72 33.98 25.87 19.40
N LYS A 73 33.91 26.75 18.40
CA LYS A 73 33.37 28.11 18.56
C LYS A 73 31.87 28.13 18.82
N CYS A 74 31.17 27.04 18.51
CA CYS A 74 29.73 26.92 18.66
C CYS A 74 29.30 26.19 19.95
N ASN A 75 30.21 25.93 20.90
CA ASN A 75 29.91 25.22 22.16
C ASN A 75 29.14 23.90 21.95
N LEU A 76 29.41 23.19 20.85
CA LEU A 76 28.76 21.92 20.54
C LEU A 76 29.37 20.80 21.38
N THR A 77 28.52 19.89 21.86
CA THR A 77 29.00 18.67 22.51
C THR A 77 29.67 17.73 21.51
N VAL A 78 30.47 16.79 21.99
CA VAL A 78 31.11 15.75 21.16
C VAL A 78 30.06 14.96 20.35
N ALA A 79 28.95 14.59 21.00
CA ALA A 79 27.85 13.88 20.36
C ALA A 79 27.18 14.70 19.25
N GLN A 80 27.01 16.02 19.45
CA GLN A 80 26.46 16.90 18.41
C GLN A 80 27.37 16.99 17.20
N ARG A 81 28.70 17.06 17.40
CA ARG A 81 29.67 17.09 16.29
C ARG A 81 29.67 15.81 15.48
N GLU A 82 29.55 14.67 16.17
CA GLU A 82 29.41 13.36 15.52
C GLU A 82 28.11 13.28 14.71
N GLN A 83 26.99 13.75 15.26
CA GLN A 83 25.70 13.81 14.56
C GLN A 83 25.76 14.68 13.29
N LEU A 84 26.44 15.83 13.32
CA LEU A 84 26.61 16.67 12.13
C LEU A 84 27.41 15.96 11.03
N ALA A 85 28.47 15.23 11.41
CA ALA A 85 29.28 14.47 10.47
C ALA A 85 28.50 13.27 9.88
N GLN A 86 27.74 12.57 10.72
CA GLN A 86 26.89 11.47 10.30
C GLN A 86 25.79 11.96 9.35
N TRP A 87 25.11 13.05 9.71
CA TRP A 87 24.04 13.62 8.88
C TRP A 87 24.53 14.00 7.48
N LEU A 88 25.70 14.64 7.34
CA LEU A 88 26.25 14.99 6.03
C LEU A 88 26.57 13.74 5.19
N THR A 89 27.01 12.67 5.84
CA THR A 89 27.26 11.38 5.19
C THR A 89 25.96 10.74 4.74
N ASP A 90 24.94 10.71 5.61
CA ASP A 90 23.62 10.17 5.30
C ASP A 90 22.92 10.95 4.20
N TYR A 91 23.04 12.28 4.22
CA TYR A 91 22.49 13.16 3.18
C TYR A 91 23.14 12.90 1.83
N LYS A 92 24.47 12.75 1.77
CA LYS A 92 25.18 12.38 0.55
C LYS A 92 24.73 11.01 0.03
N ASN A 93 24.63 10.01 0.91
CA ASN A 93 24.14 8.68 0.56
C ASN A 93 22.69 8.73 0.05
N TRP A 94 21.83 9.55 0.68
CA TRP A 94 20.47 9.78 0.23
C TRP A 94 20.43 10.42 -1.17
N GLN A 95 21.23 11.45 -1.43
CA GLN A 95 21.29 12.08 -2.75
C GLN A 95 21.74 11.10 -3.84
N GLU A 96 22.77 10.30 -3.58
CA GLU A 96 23.26 9.30 -4.52
C GLU A 96 22.20 8.22 -4.78
N THR A 97 21.48 7.78 -3.75
CA THR A 97 20.41 6.79 -3.89
C THR A 97 19.14 7.35 -4.54
N ASP A 98 18.82 8.63 -4.35
CA ASP A 98 17.70 9.30 -4.99
C ASP A 98 17.99 9.54 -6.48
N ALA A 99 19.19 10.03 -6.81
CA ALA A 99 19.64 10.22 -8.19
C ALA A 99 19.68 8.92 -9.00
N ALA A 100 19.95 7.79 -8.35
CA ALA A 100 19.93 6.46 -8.97
C ALA A 100 18.53 5.80 -9.01
N ARG A 101 17.49 6.44 -8.48
CA ARG A 101 16.14 5.84 -8.36
C ARG A 101 15.45 5.74 -9.72
N ASP A 102 14.85 4.58 -10.00
CA ASP A 102 14.04 4.36 -11.20
C ASP A 102 12.92 5.43 -11.28
N PRO A 103 12.77 6.16 -12.40
CA PRO A 103 11.68 7.13 -12.57
C PRO A 103 10.29 6.51 -12.42
N ASN A 104 10.16 5.19 -12.62
CA ASN A 104 8.92 4.43 -12.45
C ASN A 104 8.74 3.85 -11.05
N PHE A 105 9.62 4.18 -10.08
CA PHE A 105 9.57 3.63 -8.73
C PHE A 105 8.17 3.74 -8.11
N TYR A 106 7.56 4.93 -8.13
CA TYR A 106 6.22 5.16 -7.57
C TYR A 106 5.12 4.41 -8.33
N LEU A 107 5.28 4.24 -9.64
CA LEU A 107 4.35 3.48 -10.46
C LEU A 107 4.37 2.00 -10.05
N VAL A 108 5.56 1.41 -9.98
CA VAL A 108 5.73 0.00 -9.59
C VAL A 108 5.25 -0.22 -8.15
N GLN A 109 5.61 0.66 -7.23
CA GLN A 109 5.16 0.61 -5.83
C GLN A 109 3.63 0.63 -5.71
N ASN A 110 2.96 1.52 -6.45
CA ASN A 110 1.49 1.60 -6.44
C ASN A 110 0.83 0.32 -7.01
N ARG A 111 1.39 -0.24 -8.08
CA ARG A 111 0.91 -1.50 -8.67
C ARG A 111 1.06 -2.68 -7.71
N GLN A 112 2.21 -2.79 -7.05
CA GLN A 112 2.46 -3.81 -6.02
C GLN A 112 1.50 -3.66 -4.84
N ARG A 113 1.25 -2.43 -4.36
CA ARG A 113 0.26 -2.17 -3.31
C ARG A 113 -1.13 -2.60 -3.72
N GLN A 114 -1.58 -2.22 -4.92
CA GLN A 114 -2.90 -2.61 -5.45
C GLN A 114 -3.02 -4.14 -5.55
N ALA A 115 -2.01 -4.82 -6.09
CA ALA A 115 -1.99 -6.28 -6.18
C ALA A 115 -2.04 -6.94 -4.79
N SER A 116 -1.22 -6.47 -3.84
CA SER A 116 -1.18 -6.99 -2.47
C SER A 116 -2.53 -6.85 -1.76
N THR A 117 -3.17 -5.69 -1.86
CA THR A 117 -4.51 -5.47 -1.30
C THR A 117 -5.55 -6.38 -1.96
N ALA A 118 -5.53 -6.48 -3.28
CA ALA A 118 -6.48 -7.33 -4.01
C ALA A 118 -6.35 -8.81 -3.63
N LEU A 119 -5.10 -9.31 -3.55
CA LEU A 119 -4.82 -10.67 -3.10
C LEU A 119 -5.27 -10.90 -1.67
N SER A 120 -5.04 -9.94 -0.77
CA SER A 120 -5.50 -10.03 0.63
C SER A 120 -7.02 -10.17 0.72
N LEU A 121 -7.76 -9.36 -0.05
CA LEU A 121 -9.23 -9.44 -0.13
C LEU A 121 -9.70 -10.81 -0.63
N ILE A 122 -9.05 -11.34 -1.67
CA ILE A 122 -9.42 -12.65 -2.23
C ILE A 122 -9.09 -13.78 -1.25
N LEU A 123 -7.89 -13.77 -0.67
CA LEU A 123 -7.44 -14.82 0.26
C LEU A 123 -8.29 -14.91 1.52
N VAL A 124 -8.84 -13.80 2.00
CA VAL A 124 -9.76 -13.78 3.15
C VAL A 124 -11.21 -14.00 2.71
N GLY A 125 -11.64 -13.34 1.63
CA GLY A 125 -13.01 -13.42 1.13
C GLY A 125 -13.40 -14.79 0.61
N LEU A 126 -12.46 -15.49 -0.06
CA LEU A 126 -12.70 -16.82 -0.63
C LEU A 126 -13.09 -17.87 0.41
N PRO A 127 -12.28 -18.15 1.45
CA PRO A 127 -12.66 -19.13 2.47
C PRO A 127 -13.90 -18.69 3.25
N LEU A 128 -14.07 -17.39 3.51
CA LEU A 128 -15.24 -16.87 4.20
C LEU A 128 -16.52 -17.16 3.41
N TRP A 129 -16.53 -16.86 2.11
CA TRP A 129 -17.68 -17.12 1.24
C TRP A 129 -17.93 -18.62 1.06
N LEU A 130 -16.89 -19.40 0.72
CA LEU A 130 -17.01 -20.85 0.49
C LEU A 130 -17.58 -21.57 1.71
N PHE A 131 -17.09 -21.26 2.90
CA PHE A 131 -17.57 -21.87 4.13
C PHE A 131 -19.06 -21.58 4.34
N HIS A 132 -19.45 -20.31 4.40
CA HIS A 132 -20.82 -19.92 4.71
C HIS A 132 -21.81 -20.38 3.63
N TRP A 133 -21.43 -20.29 2.35
CA TRP A 133 -22.25 -20.76 1.24
C TRP A 133 -22.44 -22.28 1.23
N SER A 134 -21.39 -23.04 1.55
CA SER A 134 -21.47 -24.51 1.62
C SER A 134 -22.44 -25.00 2.70
N VAL A 135 -22.48 -24.31 3.85
CA VAL A 135 -23.40 -24.60 4.94
C VAL A 135 -24.84 -24.29 4.52
N ILE A 136 -25.09 -23.11 3.94
CA ILE A 136 -26.41 -22.73 3.41
C ILE A 136 -26.90 -23.77 2.39
N LYS A 137 -26.06 -24.17 1.43
CA LYS A 137 -26.42 -25.16 0.41
C LYS A 137 -26.77 -26.51 1.03
N LYS A 138 -26.04 -26.94 2.06
CA LYS A 138 -26.30 -28.19 2.78
C LYS A 138 -27.63 -28.14 3.53
N ASP A 139 -27.92 -27.01 4.20
CA ASP A 139 -29.18 -26.82 4.93
C ASP A 139 -30.39 -26.82 3.98
N ASN A 140 -30.32 -26.06 2.89
CA ASN A 140 -31.38 -26.01 1.87
C ASN A 140 -31.63 -27.38 1.20
N ARG A 141 -30.60 -28.23 1.10
CA ARG A 141 -30.75 -29.59 0.56
C ARG A 141 -31.46 -30.54 1.53
N LYS A 142 -31.22 -30.39 2.84
CA LYS A 142 -31.88 -31.19 3.88
C LYS A 142 -33.36 -30.84 3.98
N GLU A 143 -33.68 -29.55 4.01
CA GLU A 143 -35.06 -29.07 4.04
C GLU A 143 -35.88 -29.63 2.86
N LYS A 144 -35.30 -29.63 1.65
CA LYS A 144 -35.95 -30.23 0.47
C LYS A 144 -36.08 -31.76 0.49
N ALA A 145 -35.34 -32.47 1.34
CA ALA A 145 -35.40 -33.92 1.45
C ALA A 145 -36.36 -34.39 2.56
N GLU A 146 -36.77 -33.48 3.46
CA GLU A 146 -37.72 -33.72 4.55
C GLU A 146 -39.16 -33.29 4.18
N VAL A 147 -39.34 -32.68 2.99
CA VAL A 147 -40.63 -32.31 2.37
C VAL A 147 -40.94 -33.28 1.24
#